data_AF-A0A9Q0SEY3-F1
#
_entry.id   AF-A0A9Q0SEY3-F1
#
_cell.length_a   1.000
_cell.length_b   1.000
_cell.length_c   1.000
_cell.angle_alpha   90.00
_cell.angle_beta   90.00
_cell.angle_gamma   90.00
#
_symmetry.space_group_name_H-M   'P 1'
#
loop_
_entity.id
_entity.type
_entity.pdbx_description
1 polymer ?
#
loop_
_entity_poly.entity_id
_entity_poly.type
_entity_poly.pdbx_seq_one_letter_code
_entity_poly.pdbx_strand_id
1 'polypeptide(L)'
;MTAILERRESESLWGRFCNWITSTENRLYIGWFGVVMIPTLLTATSVFIIAFIAAPPVDIDGIREPVSGSLLYGNNIISGAIIPTSAAIGLHFYPIWEAASVDEWLYNGGPY
;
A
#
# COMPACT_ATOMS: atom_id res chain seq x y z
N MET A 1 -43.55 -4.60 12.10
CA MET A 1 -42.43 -3.77 12.59
C MET A 1 -41.71 -4.39 13.79
N THR A 2 -42.42 -5.11 14.66
CA THR A 2 -41.88 -5.84 15.83
C THR A 2 -41.00 -7.05 15.48
N ALA A 3 -41.38 -7.87 14.50
CA ALA A 3 -40.61 -9.08 14.12
C ALA A 3 -39.20 -8.80 13.51
N ILE A 4 -38.97 -7.60 12.96
CA ILE A 4 -37.66 -7.21 12.40
C ILE A 4 -36.70 -6.78 13.52
N LEU A 5 -37.25 -6.19 14.60
CA LEU A 5 -36.47 -5.81 15.77
C LEU A 5 -36.03 -7.03 16.58
N GLU A 6 -36.92 -8.00 16.80
CA GLU A 6 -36.56 -9.27 17.49
C GLU A 6 -35.52 -10.10 16.72
N ARG A 7 -35.59 -10.12 15.37
CA ARG A 7 -34.59 -10.83 14.55
C ARG A 7 -33.20 -10.18 14.60
N ARG A 8 -33.12 -8.87 14.83
CA ARG A 8 -31.83 -8.18 15.04
C ARG A 8 -31.21 -8.49 16.41
N GLU A 9 -32.03 -8.81 17.42
CA GLU A 9 -31.53 -9.24 18.74
C GLU A 9 -31.04 -10.70 18.75
N SER A 10 -31.52 -11.55 17.83
CA SER A 10 -31.10 -12.96 17.72
C SER A 10 -29.91 -13.22 16.79
N GLU A 11 -29.48 -12.24 15.99
CA GLU A 11 -28.31 -12.37 15.12
C GLU A 11 -27.00 -12.16 15.90
N SER A 12 -26.07 -13.11 15.75
CA SER A 12 -24.73 -13.00 16.33
C SER A 12 -23.98 -11.78 15.79
N LEU A 13 -22.99 -11.29 16.56
CA LEU A 13 -22.13 -10.19 16.12
C LEU A 13 -21.48 -10.48 14.75
N TRP A 14 -21.07 -11.73 14.53
CA TRP A 14 -20.54 -12.18 13.25
C TRP A 14 -21.57 -12.13 12.13
N GLY A 15 -22.81 -12.56 12.38
CA GLY A 15 -23.90 -12.46 11.41
C GLY A 15 -24.19 -11.02 11.00
N ARG A 16 -24.23 -10.11 11.98
CA ARG A 16 -24.38 -8.66 11.74
C ARG A 16 -23.22 -8.08 10.93
N PHE A 17 -21.99 -8.51 11.20
CA PHE A 17 -20.80 -8.09 10.44
C PHE A 17 -20.86 -8.56 8.99
N CYS A 18 -21.15 -9.84 8.75
CA CYS A 18 -21.29 -10.40 7.41
C CYS A 18 -22.38 -9.66 6.61
N ASN A 19 -23.56 -9.47 7.22
CA ASN A 19 -24.68 -8.74 6.61
C ASN A 19 -24.29 -7.31 6.22
N TRP A 20 -23.46 -6.64 7.02
CA TRP A 20 -22.99 -5.29 6.72
C TRP A 20 -21.93 -5.27 5.61
N ILE A 21 -20.95 -6.18 5.64
CA ILE A 21 -19.89 -6.29 4.63
C ILE A 21 -20.48 -6.56 3.24
N THR A 22 -21.52 -7.40 3.15
CA THR A 22 -22.18 -7.74 1.88
C THR A 22 -23.43 -6.88 1.59
N SER A 23 -23.65 -5.80 2.33
CA SER A 23 -24.80 -4.92 2.10
C SER A 23 -24.70 -4.18 0.76
N THR A 24 -25.79 -4.21 -0.02
CA THR A 24 -25.95 -3.48 -1.28
C THR A 24 -26.30 -2.01 -1.07
N GLU A 25 -26.65 -1.62 0.16
CA GLU A 25 -27.03 -0.24 0.51
C GLU A 25 -25.83 0.62 0.91
N ASN A 26 -24.63 0.04 0.99
CA ASN A 26 -23.41 0.81 1.23
C ASN A 26 -23.10 1.70 0.02
N ARG A 27 -22.77 2.98 0.24
CA ARG A 27 -22.44 3.94 -0.82
C ARG A 27 -21.31 3.47 -1.73
N LEU A 28 -20.34 2.78 -1.16
CA LEU A 28 -19.30 2.02 -1.84
C LEU A 28 -19.40 0.59 -1.32
N TYR A 29 -19.64 -0.36 -2.22
CA TYR A 29 -19.72 -1.77 -1.86
C TYR A 29 -18.38 -2.27 -1.32
N ILE A 30 -18.43 -3.09 -0.25
CA ILE A 30 -17.24 -3.66 0.39
C ILE A 30 -17.05 -5.09 -0.12
N GLY A 31 -17.92 -6.01 0.30
CA GLY A 31 -17.78 -7.44 0.03
C GLY A 31 -16.49 -8.04 0.63
N TRP A 32 -16.33 -9.36 0.51
CA TRP A 32 -15.16 -10.05 1.07
C TRP A 32 -13.84 -9.67 0.38
N PHE A 33 -13.88 -9.33 -0.92
CA PHE A 33 -12.70 -8.77 -1.61
C PHE A 33 -12.32 -7.39 -1.07
N GLY A 34 -13.29 -6.54 -0.75
CA GLY A 34 -13.04 -5.21 -0.20
C GLY A 34 -12.28 -5.22 1.12
N VAL A 35 -12.47 -6.25 1.94
CA VAL A 35 -11.76 -6.44 3.21
C VAL A 35 -10.24 -6.50 3.02
N VAL A 36 -9.77 -7.08 1.92
CA VAL A 36 -8.33 -7.14 1.59
C VAL A 36 -7.92 -5.97 0.70
N MET A 37 -8.76 -5.63 -0.28
CA MET A 37 -8.48 -4.58 -1.26
C MET A 37 -8.31 -3.20 -0.61
N ILE A 38 -9.15 -2.85 0.36
CA ILE A 38 -9.11 -1.50 0.97
C ILE A 38 -7.77 -1.29 1.71
N PRO A 39 -7.33 -2.16 2.63
CA PRO A 39 -6.04 -1.99 3.29
C PRO A 39 -4.84 -2.00 2.33
N THR A 40 -4.83 -2.90 1.34
CA THR A 40 -3.68 -3.02 0.42
C THR A 40 -3.57 -1.83 -0.52
N LEU A 41 -4.67 -1.34 -1.08
CA LEU A 41 -4.68 -0.15 -1.93
C LEU A 41 -4.34 1.12 -1.14
N LEU A 42 -4.86 1.26 0.08
CA LEU A 42 -4.52 2.41 0.94
C LEU A 42 -3.03 2.42 1.29
N THR A 43 -2.47 1.26 1.63
CA THR A 43 -1.04 1.12 1.92
C THR A 43 -0.20 1.50 0.69
N ALA A 44 -0.47 0.87 -0.47
CA ALA A 44 0.25 1.14 -1.71
C ALA A 44 0.15 2.62 -2.14
N THR A 45 -1.05 3.21 -2.05
CA THR A 45 -1.27 4.62 -2.41
C THR A 45 -0.51 5.57 -1.48
N SER A 46 -0.54 5.32 -0.17
CA SER A 46 0.17 6.15 0.81
C SER A 46 1.68 6.13 0.60
N VAL A 47 2.26 4.95 0.38
CA VAL A 47 3.70 4.78 0.11
C VAL A 47 4.07 5.42 -1.22
N PHE A 48 3.27 5.20 -2.27
CA PHE A 48 3.50 5.80 -3.59
C PHE A 48 3.55 7.32 -3.53
N ILE A 49 2.57 7.96 -2.88
CA ILE A 49 2.52 9.42 -2.78
C ILE A 49 3.75 9.97 -2.06
N ILE A 50 4.12 9.36 -0.92
CA ILE A 50 5.28 9.81 -0.13
C ILE A 50 6.58 9.62 -0.93
N ALA A 51 6.76 8.45 -1.54
CA ALA A 51 7.96 8.14 -2.30
C ALA A 51 8.12 9.01 -3.55
N PHE A 52 7.02 9.24 -4.29
CA PHE A 52 7.04 10.10 -5.47
C PHE A 52 7.41 11.54 -5.15
N ILE A 53 7.02 12.03 -3.96
CA ILE A 53 7.36 13.39 -3.52
C ILE A 53 8.78 13.45 -2.96
N ALA A 54 9.17 12.51 -2.09
CA ALA A 54 10.30 12.71 -1.17
C ALA A 54 11.32 11.55 -1.09
N ALA A 55 11.21 10.48 -1.89
CA ALA A 55 12.21 9.41 -1.84
C ALA A 55 13.60 9.92 -2.24
N PRO A 56 14.68 9.50 -1.55
CA PRO A 56 16.04 9.78 -1.98
C PRO A 56 16.39 9.02 -3.27
N PRO A 57 17.54 9.34 -3.91
CA PRO A 57 18.02 8.58 -5.06
C PRO A 57 18.25 7.09 -4.75
N VAL A 58 17.95 6.22 -5.71
CA VAL A 58 17.94 4.74 -5.58
C VAL A 58 18.94 4.09 -6.53
N ASP A 59 19.70 3.11 -6.05
CA ASP A 59 20.67 2.33 -6.86
C ASP A 59 20.00 1.17 -7.62
N ILE A 60 19.33 1.50 -8.72
CA ILE A 60 18.54 0.54 -9.52
C ILE A 60 19.37 -0.63 -10.07
N ASP A 61 20.58 -0.38 -10.56
CA ASP A 61 21.40 -1.40 -11.23
C ASP A 61 22.34 -2.11 -10.24
N GLY A 62 22.39 -1.69 -8.97
CA GLY A 62 23.28 -2.28 -7.95
C GLY A 62 24.76 -1.96 -8.18
N ILE A 63 25.06 -0.94 -8.99
CA ILE A 63 26.42 -0.52 -9.36
C ILE A 63 26.90 0.69 -8.55
N ARG A 64 26.14 1.09 -7.53
CA ARG A 64 26.39 2.28 -6.70
C ARG A 64 26.25 3.59 -7.48
N GLU A 65 25.32 3.64 -8.42
CA GLU A 65 24.97 4.86 -9.18
C GLU A 65 23.49 5.22 -8.95
N PRO A 66 23.18 6.01 -7.89
CA PRO A 66 21.81 6.29 -7.53
C PRO A 66 21.10 7.23 -8.53
N VAL A 67 19.87 6.88 -8.89
CA VAL A 67 19.01 7.66 -9.78
C VAL A 67 17.96 8.42 -8.97
N SER A 68 17.82 9.72 -9.20
CA SER A 68 16.78 10.54 -8.58
C SER A 68 15.43 10.35 -9.28
N GLY A 69 14.40 9.93 -8.53
CA GLY A 69 13.04 9.76 -9.06
C GLY A 69 12.00 10.74 -8.48
N SER A 70 12.27 11.38 -7.34
CA SER A 70 11.24 12.17 -6.64
C SER A 70 11.28 13.66 -6.93
N LEU A 71 10.16 14.34 -6.65
CA LEU A 71 9.97 15.77 -6.90
C LEU A 71 10.96 16.65 -6.11
N LEU A 72 11.16 16.34 -4.82
CA LEU A 72 12.07 17.10 -3.97
C LEU A 72 13.54 16.95 -4.38
N TYR A 73 13.88 15.91 -5.16
CA TYR A 73 15.21 15.69 -5.70
C TYR A 73 15.33 16.07 -7.18
N GLY A 74 14.56 17.07 -7.62
CA GLY A 74 14.76 17.77 -8.89
C GLY A 74 13.96 17.23 -10.08
N ASN A 75 12.97 16.35 -9.83
CA ASN A 75 12.08 15.87 -10.88
C ASN A 75 10.79 16.70 -10.98
N ASN A 76 10.21 16.73 -12.18
CA ASN A 76 8.86 17.24 -12.42
C ASN A 76 7.87 16.07 -12.62
N ILE A 77 6.61 16.35 -12.95
CA ILE A 77 5.58 15.30 -13.11
C ILE A 77 5.90 14.31 -14.24
N ILE A 78 6.64 14.74 -15.28
CA ILE A 78 7.01 13.89 -16.41
C ILE A 78 8.27 13.07 -16.11
N SER A 79 9.27 13.67 -15.46
CA SER A 79 10.54 12.98 -15.15
C SER A 79 10.50 12.19 -13.85
N GLY A 80 9.53 12.46 -12.97
CA GLY A 80 9.38 11.79 -11.69
C GLY A 80 8.93 10.34 -11.84
N ALA A 81 9.52 9.47 -11.03
CA ALA A 81 9.23 8.04 -11.03
C ALA A 81 9.52 7.43 -9.65
N ILE A 82 8.88 6.30 -9.36
CA ILE A 82 9.36 5.38 -8.32
C ILE A 82 10.40 4.48 -8.98
N ILE A 83 11.66 4.62 -8.54
CA ILE A 83 12.77 3.86 -9.10
C ILE A 83 12.68 2.40 -8.63
N PRO A 84 12.79 1.41 -9.54
CA PRO A 84 12.76 0.00 -9.20
C PRO A 84 13.81 -0.43 -8.15
N THR A 85 13.50 -1.52 -7.45
CA THR A 85 14.40 -2.19 -6.51
C THR A 85 15.73 -2.56 -7.16
N SER A 86 16.82 -2.40 -6.41
CA SER A 86 18.18 -2.68 -6.86
C SER A 86 18.36 -4.09 -7.43
N ALA A 87 19.05 -4.22 -8.57
CA ALA A 87 19.44 -5.51 -9.14
C ALA A 87 20.36 -6.33 -8.21
N ALA A 88 21.02 -5.69 -7.23
CA ALA A 88 21.78 -6.38 -6.19
C ALA A 88 20.89 -7.22 -5.24
N ILE A 89 19.61 -6.86 -5.09
CA ILE A 89 18.60 -7.69 -4.38
C ILE A 89 18.10 -8.82 -5.30
N GLY A 90 18.02 -8.58 -6.61
CA GLY A 90 17.52 -9.54 -7.57
C GLY A 90 16.04 -9.86 -7.34
N LEU A 91 15.74 -11.12 -6.98
CA LEU A 91 14.36 -11.60 -6.74
C LEU A 91 14.10 -11.97 -5.27
N HIS A 92 15.00 -11.56 -4.37
CA HIS A 92 14.80 -11.76 -2.95
C HIS A 92 13.67 -10.87 -2.42
N PHE A 93 12.87 -11.41 -1.50
CA PHE A 93 11.82 -10.62 -0.84
C PHE A 93 12.47 -9.63 0.13
N TYR A 94 12.24 -8.33 -0.08
CA TYR A 94 12.91 -7.25 0.63
C TYR A 94 11.93 -6.30 1.34
N PRO A 95 11.27 -6.76 2.42
CA PRO A 95 10.45 -5.90 3.27
C PRO A 95 11.31 -4.97 4.12
N ILE A 96 10.67 -3.96 4.72
CA ILE A 96 11.34 -2.94 5.55
C ILE A 96 12.24 -3.54 6.65
N TRP A 97 11.82 -4.66 7.26
CA TRP A 97 12.55 -5.28 8.37
C TRP A 97 13.72 -6.18 7.95
N GLU A 98 13.95 -6.39 6.64
CA GLU A 98 15.18 -7.04 6.17
C GLU A 98 16.35 -6.05 6.05
N ALA A 99 16.07 -4.75 5.98
CA ALA A 99 17.11 -3.72 5.98
C ALA A 99 17.60 -3.41 7.40
N ALA A 100 18.88 -3.03 7.53
CA ALA A 100 19.46 -2.58 8.78
C ALA A 100 18.93 -1.20 9.22
N SER A 101 18.45 -0.39 8.27
CA SER A 101 17.82 0.90 8.54
C SER A 101 16.83 1.30 7.46
N VAL A 102 15.99 2.31 7.77
CA VAL A 102 15.10 2.92 6.77
C VAL A 102 15.89 3.58 5.64
N ASP A 103 17.04 4.17 5.94
CA ASP A 103 17.89 4.81 4.91
C ASP A 103 18.45 3.79 3.91
N GLU A 104 18.88 2.62 4.40
CA GLU A 104 19.30 1.52 3.52
C GLU A 104 18.14 1.00 2.68
N TRP A 105 16.97 0.80 3.31
CA TRP A 105 15.78 0.35 2.60
C TRP A 105 15.38 1.30 1.46
N LEU A 106 15.48 2.61 1.70
CA LEU A 106 15.24 3.63 0.69
C LEU A 106 16.31 3.61 -0.41
N TYR A 107 17.59 3.52 -0.05
CA TYR A 107 18.70 3.48 -1.02
C TYR A 107 18.58 2.31 -2.02
N ASN A 108 18.07 1.16 -1.55
CA ASN A 108 17.93 -0.04 -2.36
C ASN A 108 16.58 -0.16 -3.10
N GLY A 109 15.74 0.87 -3.06
CA GLY A 109 14.47 0.89 -3.80
C GLY A 109 13.38 0.03 -3.18
N GLY A 110 13.34 -0.03 -1.85
CA GLY A 110 12.31 -0.75 -1.12
C GLY A 110 10.86 -0.28 -1.32
N PRO A 111 10.57 1.01 -1.63
CA PRO A 111 9.20 1.46 -1.95
C PRO A 111 8.58 0.90 -3.24
N TYR A 112 9.37 0.30 -4.13
CA TYR A 112 8.91 -0.32 -5.38
C TYR A 112 8.36 -1.73 -5.12
#